data_AF-A0A453R8W1-F1
#
_entry.id   AF-A0A453R8W1-F1
#
_cell.length_a   1.000
_cell.length_b   1.000
_cell.length_c   1.000
_cell.angle_alpha   90.00
_cell.angle_beta   90.00
_cell.angle_gamma   90.00
#
_symmetry.space_group_name_H-M   'P 1'
#
loop_
_entity.id
_entity.type
_entity.pdbx_description
1 polymer ?
#
loop_
_entity_poly.entity_id
_entity_poly.type
_entity_poly.pdbx_seq_one_letter_code
_entity_poly.pdbx_strand_id
1 'polypeptide(L)'
;RLLKLLRSAAFKAKPALISLIGAASAATDSEGAATAVPCLRDALGGDDWAARKAAAEALALLALEHGDDLAAHKPSCIAVFEAKRFDKVKIVRESMNRMIEAWKEIPDAEEDVCSSAASPAQTRSPSLAGDVTSVLLEILSKLFSIVWTLD
;
A
#
# COMPACT_ATOMS: atom_id res chain seq x y z
N ARG A 1 -1.74 1.72 16.86
CA ARG A 1 -3.13 1.83 17.40
C ARG A 1 -4.18 1.82 16.26
N LEU A 2 -3.94 2.51 15.15
CA LEU A 2 -4.86 2.56 13.99
C LEU A 2 -5.16 1.18 13.37
N LEU A 3 -4.15 0.31 13.21
CA LEU A 3 -4.35 -1.06 12.69
C LEU A 3 -5.35 -1.91 13.51
N LYS A 4 -5.53 -1.61 14.80
CA LYS A 4 -6.51 -2.31 15.64
C LYS A 4 -7.93 -1.84 15.35
N LEU A 5 -8.10 -0.57 14.99
CA LEU A 5 -9.41 0.00 14.65
C LEU A 5 -9.94 -0.56 13.33
N LEU A 6 -9.07 -0.84 12.34
CA LEU A 6 -9.47 -1.48 11.08
C LEU A 6 -10.14 -2.83 11.27
N ARG A 7 -9.69 -3.60 12.26
CA ARG A 7 -10.24 -4.92 12.59
C ARG A 7 -11.55 -4.85 13.38
N SER A 8 -11.93 -3.67 13.88
CA SER A 8 -13.19 -3.50 14.61
C SER A 8 -14.37 -3.42 13.64
N ALA A 9 -15.40 -4.22 13.89
CA ALA A 9 -16.66 -4.12 13.16
C ALA A 9 -17.45 -2.85 13.50
N ALA A 10 -17.20 -2.24 14.68
CA ALA A 10 -17.91 -1.05 15.14
C ALA A 10 -17.42 0.25 14.47
N PHE A 11 -16.25 0.23 13.83
CA PHE A 11 -15.68 1.41 13.18
C PHE A 11 -16.27 1.57 11.77
N LYS A 12 -16.97 2.69 11.55
CA LYS A 12 -17.75 2.96 10.32
C LYS A 12 -16.93 3.62 9.20
N ALA A 13 -15.87 4.36 9.53
CA ALA A 13 -15.07 5.12 8.55
C ALA A 13 -13.88 4.32 8.01
N LYS A 14 -14.08 3.02 7.74
CA LYS A 14 -13.00 2.11 7.30
C LYS A 14 -12.21 2.63 6.08
N PRO A 15 -12.84 3.15 5.01
CA PRO A 15 -12.09 3.64 3.85
C PRO A 15 -11.09 4.76 4.21
N ALA A 16 -11.54 5.77 4.97
CA ALA A 16 -10.69 6.89 5.37
C ALA A 16 -9.52 6.45 6.26
N LEU A 17 -9.76 5.52 7.19
CA LEU A 17 -8.70 4.99 8.05
C LEU A 17 -7.68 4.16 7.26
N ILE A 18 -8.13 3.37 6.28
CA ILE A 18 -7.23 2.62 5.38
C ILE A 18 -6.36 3.58 4.59
N SER A 19 -6.96 4.61 3.98
CA SER A 19 -6.21 5.64 3.24
C SER A 19 -5.18 6.34 4.13
N LEU A 20 -5.54 6.68 5.37
CA LEU A 20 -4.62 7.28 6.32
C LEU A 20 -3.45 6.34 6.66
N ILE A 21 -3.72 5.06 6.89
CA ILE A 21 -2.67 4.07 7.19
C ILE A 21 -1.75 3.91 5.98
N GLY A 22 -2.29 3.78 4.77
CA GLY A 22 -1.49 3.68 3.55
C GLY A 22 -0.57 4.88 3.35
N ALA A 23 -1.10 6.10 3.49
CA ALA A 23 -0.33 7.32 3.35
C ALA A 23 0.73 7.49 4.44
N ALA A 24 0.38 7.22 5.69
CA ALA A 24 1.31 7.32 6.80
C ALA A 24 2.45 6.30 6.63
N SER A 25 2.12 5.05 6.28
CA SER A 25 3.12 3.99 6.05
C SER A 25 3.99 4.25 4.83
N ALA A 26 3.45 4.89 3.79
CA ALA A 26 4.24 5.31 2.62
C ALA A 26 5.21 6.45 2.97
N ALA A 27 4.84 7.35 3.88
CA ALA A 27 5.65 8.47 4.31
C ALA A 27 6.68 8.13 5.41
N THR A 28 6.60 6.94 6.01
CA THR A 28 7.54 6.46 7.03
C THR A 28 8.67 5.64 6.41
N ASP A 29 9.50 5.01 7.25
CA ASP A 29 10.49 4.04 6.83
C ASP A 29 9.85 2.73 6.31
N SER A 30 10.70 1.89 5.71
CA SER A 30 10.30 0.62 5.12
C SER A 30 9.71 -0.37 6.14
N GLU A 31 10.12 -0.28 7.42
CA GLU A 31 9.51 -1.05 8.51
C GLU A 31 8.03 -0.65 8.71
N GLY A 32 7.73 0.65 8.71
CA GLY A 32 6.36 1.16 8.74
C GLY A 32 5.50 0.71 7.56
N ALA A 33 6.09 0.60 6.37
CA ALA A 33 5.44 0.04 5.18
C ALA A 33 5.16 -1.47 5.34
N ALA A 34 6.18 -2.26 5.66
CA ALA A 34 6.09 -3.71 5.82
C ALA A 34 5.06 -4.12 6.90
N THR A 35 5.03 -3.41 8.03
CA THR A 35 4.09 -3.69 9.13
C THR A 35 2.63 -3.44 8.76
N ALA A 36 2.35 -2.56 7.79
CA ALA A 36 1.00 -2.25 7.34
C ALA A 36 0.46 -3.24 6.30
N VAL A 37 1.33 -3.87 5.50
CA VAL A 37 0.97 -4.78 4.41
C VAL A 37 -0.05 -5.85 4.82
N PRO A 38 0.15 -6.63 5.91
CA PRO A 38 -0.81 -7.67 6.29
C PRO A 38 -2.21 -7.10 6.58
N CYS A 39 -2.28 -5.95 7.26
CA CYS A 39 -3.56 -5.33 7.62
C CYS A 39 -4.30 -4.77 6.40
N LEU A 40 -3.57 -4.19 5.44
CA LEU A 40 -4.14 -3.69 4.19
C LEU A 40 -4.60 -4.85 3.31
N ARG A 41 -3.81 -5.93 3.23
CA ARG A 41 -4.18 -7.16 2.52
C ARG A 41 -5.47 -7.76 3.07
N ASP A 42 -5.62 -7.82 4.40
CA ASP A 42 -6.84 -8.34 5.02
C ASP A 42 -8.07 -7.47 4.66
N ALA A 43 -7.89 -6.15 4.53
CA ALA A 43 -8.96 -5.22 4.15
C ALA A 43 -9.46 -5.41 2.71
N LEU A 44 -8.69 -6.03 1.82
CA LEU A 44 -9.12 -6.43 0.47
C LEU A 44 -10.26 -7.47 0.52
N GLY A 45 -10.41 -8.19 1.62
CA GLY A 45 -11.49 -9.15 1.85
C GLY A 45 -12.76 -8.57 2.46
N GLY A 46 -12.80 -7.27 2.79
CA GLY A 46 -13.91 -6.65 3.49
C GLY A 46 -15.18 -6.48 2.65
N ASP A 47 -16.34 -6.36 3.30
CA ASP A 47 -17.64 -6.22 2.61
C ASP A 47 -17.83 -4.85 1.95
N ASP A 48 -17.25 -3.80 2.53
CA ASP A 48 -17.32 -2.43 2.02
C ASP A 48 -16.41 -2.26 0.79
N TRP A 49 -17.02 -1.97 -0.36
CA TRP A 49 -16.29 -1.77 -1.62
C TRP A 49 -15.32 -0.59 -1.55
N ALA A 50 -15.66 0.48 -0.82
CA ALA A 50 -14.81 1.65 -0.68
C ALA A 50 -13.58 1.32 0.18
N ALA A 51 -13.73 0.45 1.18
CA ALA A 51 -12.62 -0.05 1.98
C ALA A 51 -11.68 -0.94 1.15
N ARG A 52 -12.23 -1.84 0.32
CA ARG A 52 -11.43 -2.66 -0.61
C ARG A 52 -10.66 -1.79 -1.61
N LYS A 53 -11.30 -0.77 -2.18
CA LYS A 53 -10.65 0.20 -3.08
C LYS A 53 -9.50 0.93 -2.38
N ALA A 54 -9.76 1.49 -1.18
CA ALA A 54 -8.75 2.20 -0.41
C ALA A 54 -7.55 1.31 -0.05
N ALA A 55 -7.79 0.03 0.25
CA ALA A 55 -6.74 -0.93 0.56
C ALA A 55 -5.88 -1.24 -0.67
N ALA A 56 -6.50 -1.43 -1.83
CA ALA A 56 -5.76 -1.65 -3.07
C ALA A 56 -4.89 -0.42 -3.43
N GLU A 57 -5.42 0.78 -3.27
CA GLU A 57 -4.68 2.03 -3.52
C GLU A 57 -3.54 2.24 -2.53
N ALA A 58 -3.76 1.95 -1.25
CA ALA A 58 -2.72 1.99 -0.24
C ALA A 58 -1.58 1.00 -0.54
N LEU A 59 -1.91 -0.24 -0.93
CA LEU A 59 -0.91 -1.24 -1.28
C LEU A 59 -0.14 -0.88 -2.55
N ALA A 60 -0.80 -0.29 -3.55
CA ALA A 60 -0.12 0.22 -4.74
C ALA A 60 0.89 1.32 -4.38
N LEU A 61 0.49 2.26 -3.50
CA LEU A 61 1.37 3.33 -3.03
C LEU A 61 2.60 2.77 -2.29
N LEU A 62 2.41 1.77 -1.41
CA LEU A 62 3.54 1.14 -0.71
C LEU A 62 4.53 0.46 -1.68
N ALA A 63 4.04 -0.17 -2.75
CA ALA A 63 4.91 -0.78 -3.75
C ALA A 63 5.72 0.26 -4.53
N LEU A 64 5.15 1.45 -4.78
CA LEU A 64 5.86 2.54 -5.46
C LEU A 64 6.94 3.16 -4.57
N GLU A 65 6.65 3.38 -3.28
CA GLU A 65 7.56 4.09 -2.38
C GLU A 65 8.61 3.18 -1.74
N HIS A 66 8.27 1.92 -1.46
CA HIS A 66 9.10 0.97 -0.68
C HIS A 66 9.28 -0.38 -1.38
N GLY A 67 9.26 -0.40 -2.72
CA GLY A 67 9.23 -1.63 -3.51
C GLY A 67 10.34 -2.63 -3.15
N ASP A 68 11.60 -2.19 -3.15
CA ASP A 68 12.76 -3.04 -2.84
C ASP A 68 12.67 -3.67 -1.45
N ASP A 69 12.23 -2.90 -0.45
CA ASP A 69 12.08 -3.36 0.92
C ASP A 69 10.90 -4.33 1.12
N LEU A 70 9.97 -4.37 0.17
CA LEU A 70 8.79 -5.24 0.19
C LEU A 70 8.97 -6.55 -0.59
N ALA A 71 10.15 -6.80 -1.17
CA ALA A 71 10.46 -8.01 -1.95
C ALA A 71 10.11 -9.31 -1.19
N ALA A 72 10.43 -9.37 0.12
CA ALA A 72 10.11 -10.53 0.96
C ALA A 72 8.59 -10.78 1.11
N HIS A 73 7.75 -9.75 0.97
CA HIS A 73 6.29 -9.86 1.06
C HIS A 73 5.64 -10.24 -0.27
N LYS A 74 6.30 -9.97 -1.40
CA LYS A 74 5.76 -10.13 -2.77
C LYS A 74 5.13 -11.52 -3.01
N PRO A 75 5.79 -12.66 -2.74
CA PRO A 75 5.20 -13.97 -3.04
C PRO A 75 3.89 -14.22 -2.28
N SER A 76 3.85 -13.82 -1.00
CA SER A 76 2.65 -13.97 -0.15
C SER A 76 1.50 -13.03 -0.52
N CYS A 77 1.81 -11.90 -1.17
CA CYS A 77 0.84 -10.87 -1.53
C CYS A 77 0.26 -11.10 -2.93
N ILE A 78 1.09 -11.40 -3.92
CA ILE A 78 0.67 -11.58 -5.32
C ILE A 78 -0.43 -12.64 -5.45
N ALA A 79 -0.27 -13.80 -4.81
CA ALA A 79 -1.28 -14.86 -4.86
C ALA A 79 -2.65 -14.40 -4.31
N VAL A 80 -2.64 -13.63 -3.21
CA VAL A 80 -3.85 -13.09 -2.59
C VAL A 80 -4.48 -12.02 -3.49
N PHE A 81 -3.68 -11.16 -4.10
CA PHE A 81 -4.17 -10.08 -4.96
C PHE A 81 -4.82 -10.62 -6.22
N GLU A 82 -4.19 -11.60 -6.88
CA GLU A 82 -4.74 -12.24 -8.07
C GLU A 82 -6.08 -12.93 -7.78
N ALA A 83 -6.21 -13.60 -6.64
CA ALA A 83 -7.47 -14.19 -6.20
C ALA A 83 -8.59 -13.15 -5.96
N LYS A 84 -8.25 -11.88 -5.78
CA LYS A 84 -9.19 -10.77 -5.53
C LYS A 84 -9.37 -9.85 -6.73
N ARG A 85 -8.67 -10.04 -7.85
CA ARG A 85 -8.71 -9.11 -8.99
C ARG A 85 -10.09 -8.96 -9.62
N PHE A 86 -10.91 -10.01 -9.56
CA PHE A 86 -12.27 -10.04 -10.12
C PHE A 86 -13.31 -9.59 -9.09
N ASP A 87 -13.22 -8.35 -8.64
CA ASP A 87 -14.24 -7.74 -7.77
C ASP A 87 -15.58 -7.52 -8.50
N LYS A 88 -16.70 -7.60 -7.76
CA LYS A 88 -18.04 -7.30 -8.29
C LYS A 88 -18.21 -5.83 -8.69
N VAL A 89 -17.42 -4.92 -8.13
CA VAL A 89 -17.49 -3.47 -8.38
C VAL A 89 -16.39 -3.04 -9.36
N LYS A 90 -16.77 -2.34 -10.44
CA LYS A 90 -15.85 -1.93 -11.52
C LYS A 90 -14.65 -1.12 -11.02
N ILE A 91 -14.89 -0.06 -10.25
CA ILE A 91 -13.80 0.81 -9.76
C ILE A 91 -12.84 0.07 -8.83
N VAL A 92 -13.31 -0.95 -8.09
CA VAL A 92 -12.45 -1.79 -7.26
C VAL A 92 -11.57 -2.68 -8.14
N ARG A 93 -12.12 -3.29 -9.20
CA ARG A 93 -11.32 -4.06 -10.17
C ARG A 93 -10.19 -3.24 -10.78
N GLU A 94 -10.48 -2.01 -11.18
CA GLU A 94 -9.46 -1.12 -11.76
C GLU A 94 -8.35 -0.83 -10.75
N SER A 95 -8.68 -0.52 -9.49
CA SER A 95 -7.67 -0.32 -8.45
C SER A 95 -6.91 -1.61 -8.08
N MET A 96 -7.56 -2.77 -8.07
CA MET A 96 -6.90 -4.08 -7.85
C MET A 96 -5.90 -4.40 -8.97
N ASN A 97 -6.26 -4.17 -10.24
CA ASN A 97 -5.35 -4.43 -11.36
C ASN A 97 -4.12 -3.51 -11.29
N ARG A 98 -4.31 -2.21 -11.03
CA ARG A 98 -3.19 -1.28 -10.84
C ARG A 98 -2.27 -1.68 -9.68
N MET A 99 -2.85 -2.13 -8.56
CA MET A 99 -2.09 -2.66 -7.43
C MET A 99 -1.29 -3.90 -7.81
N ILE A 100 -1.90 -4.87 -8.52
CA ILE A 100 -1.20 -6.09 -8.98
C ILE A 100 -0.04 -5.74 -9.91
N GLU A 101 -0.24 -4.80 -10.84
CA GLU A 101 0.82 -4.32 -11.73
C GLU A 101 1.97 -3.72 -10.93
N ALA A 102 1.70 -2.77 -10.02
CA ALA A 102 2.73 -2.17 -9.18
C ALA A 102 3.51 -3.20 -8.35
N TRP A 103 2.84 -4.23 -7.80
CA TRP A 103 3.49 -5.27 -7.01
C TRP A 103 4.27 -6.30 -7.83
N LYS A 104 4.01 -6.41 -9.14
CA LYS A 104 4.80 -7.28 -10.04
C LYS A 104 6.15 -6.67 -10.38
N GLU A 105 6.24 -5.34 -10.39
CA GLU A 105 7.47 -4.58 -10.65
C GLU A 105 8.46 -4.61 -9.46
N ILE A 106 8.01 -4.99 -8.26
CA ILE A 106 8.90 -5.20 -7.10
C ILE A 106 9.92 -6.30 -7.45
N PRO A 107 11.23 -6.13 -7.18
CA PRO A 107 12.21 -7.19 -7.42
C PRO A 107 11.86 -8.46 -6.63
N ASP A 108 12.17 -9.62 -7.21
CA ASP A 108 12.09 -10.86 -6.43
C ASP A 108 13.16 -10.84 -5.34
N ALA A 109 12.84 -11.36 -4.15
CA ALA A 109 13.82 -11.47 -3.09
C ALA A 109 14.98 -12.34 -3.59
N GLU A 110 16.17 -11.76 -3.65
CA GLU A 110 17.38 -12.49 -3.99
C GLU A 110 17.57 -13.62 -2.97
N GLU A 111 17.47 -14.87 -3.45
CA GLU A 111 17.86 -16.03 -2.68
C GLU A 111 19.36 -15.87 -2.41
N ASP A 112 19.74 -15.67 -1.14
CA ASP A 112 21.12 -15.56 -0.70
C ASP A 112 21.84 -16.90 -0.97
N VAL A 113 22.26 -17.11 -2.22
CA VAL A 113 23.29 -18.08 -2.57
C VAL A 113 24.60 -17.46 -2.12
N CYS A 114 25.03 -17.86 -0.92
CA CYS A 114 26.36 -17.57 -0.41
C CYS A 114 27.41 -17.92 -1.48
N SER A 115 27.95 -16.89 -2.10
CA SER A 115 29.13 -16.96 -2.96
C SER A 115 29.95 -15.71 -2.71
N SER A 116 30.91 -15.87 -1.80
CA SER A 116 31.98 -14.93 -1.51
C SER A 116 32.69 -14.49 -2.79
N ALA A 117 32.56 -13.21 -3.18
CA ALA A 117 33.59 -12.48 -3.92
C ALA A 117 33.38 -10.95 -3.80
N ALA A 118 34.50 -10.23 -3.64
CA ALA A 118 34.60 -8.84 -3.22
C ALA A 118 34.24 -7.76 -4.29
N SER A 119 34.01 -6.55 -3.77
CA SER A 119 33.69 -5.18 -4.31
C SER A 119 34.51 -4.66 -5.54
N PRO A 120 34.28 -3.45 -6.15
CA PRO A 120 33.57 -2.26 -5.61
C PRO A 120 32.74 -1.32 -6.55
N ALA A 121 31.87 -0.54 -5.87
CA ALA A 121 31.45 0.87 -6.04
C ALA A 121 31.02 1.44 -7.41
N GLN A 122 29.77 1.94 -7.52
CA GLN A 122 29.42 3.14 -8.31
C GLN A 122 28.27 3.98 -7.69
N THR A 123 28.38 5.27 -7.97
CA THR A 123 27.74 6.52 -7.51
C THR A 123 26.21 6.59 -7.64
N ARG A 124 25.53 7.10 -6.60
CA ARG A 124 24.08 7.40 -6.58
C ARG A 124 23.87 8.91 -6.76
N SER A 125 23.08 9.33 -7.75
CA SER A 125 22.57 10.69 -7.91
C SER A 125 21.13 10.80 -7.37
N PRO A 126 20.71 11.91 -6.75
CA PRO A 126 19.35 12.08 -6.25
C PRO A 126 18.53 13.01 -7.15
N SER A 127 17.31 12.60 -7.50
CA SER A 127 16.18 13.52 -7.71
C SER A 127 14.90 12.76 -8.03
N LEU A 128 13.84 13.01 -7.25
CA LEU A 128 12.46 13.31 -7.70
C LEU A 128 11.55 13.36 -6.45
N ALA A 129 11.77 14.37 -5.60
CA ALA A 129 10.89 14.69 -4.46
C ALA A 129 9.61 15.44 -4.88
N GLY A 130 9.13 15.22 -6.12
CA GLY A 130 8.07 16.02 -6.74
C GLY A 130 6.65 15.55 -6.44
N ASP A 131 6.43 14.25 -6.25
CA ASP A 131 5.08 13.70 -6.39
C ASP A 131 4.39 13.34 -5.06
N VAL A 132 5.16 13.10 -3.99
CA VAL A 132 4.63 12.69 -2.68
C VAL A 132 3.79 13.79 -2.00
N THR A 133 4.15 15.06 -2.23
CA THR A 133 3.42 16.20 -1.65
C THR A 133 2.01 16.35 -2.22
N SER A 134 1.81 16.00 -3.49
CA SER A 134 0.52 16.07 -4.17
C SER A 134 -0.46 15.04 -3.59
N VAL A 135 0.02 13.81 -3.38
CA VAL A 135 -0.79 12.72 -2.80
C VAL A 135 -1.18 13.03 -1.36
N LEU A 136 -0.25 13.58 -0.56
CA LEU A 136 -0.52 13.98 0.81
C LEU A 136 -1.55 15.12 0.87
N LEU A 137 -1.44 16.11 -0.01
CA LEU A 137 -2.41 17.22 -0.08
C LEU A 137 -3.81 16.74 -0.49
N GLU A 138 -3.91 15.77 -1.41
CA GLU A 138 -5.20 15.23 -1.81
C GLU A 138 -5.87 14.40 -0.71
N ILE A 139 -5.07 13.67 0.08
CA ILE A 139 -5.56 12.92 1.24
C ILE A 139 -5.99 13.86 2.37
N LEU A 140 -5.21 14.91 2.65
CA LEU A 140 -5.58 15.94 3.62
C LEU A 140 -6.84 16.69 3.19
N SER A 141 -6.99 16.99 1.90
CA SER A 141 -8.20 17.61 1.34
C SER A 141 -9.45 16.73 1.50
N LYS A 142 -9.33 15.42 1.26
CA LYS A 142 -10.41 14.45 1.49
C LYS A 142 -10.77 14.31 2.97
N LEU A 143 -9.78 14.28 3.85
CA LEU A 143 -10.00 14.24 5.31
C LEU A 143 -10.68 15.53 5.80
N PHE A 144 -10.25 16.69 5.30
CA PHE A 144 -10.85 17.98 5.64
C PHE A 144 -12.31 18.08 5.17
N SER A 145 -12.60 17.59 3.96
CA SER A 145 -13.96 17.53 3.43
C SER A 145 -14.88 16.66 4.29
N ILE A 146 -14.41 15.49 4.73
CA ILE A 146 -15.20 14.59 5.59
C ILE A 146 -15.49 15.21 6.96
N VAL A 147 -14.50 15.92 7.55
CA VAL A 147 -14.66 16.60 8.85
C VAL A 147 -15.63 17.78 8.73
N TRP A 148 -15.66 18.48 7.59
CA TRP A 148 -16.50 19.67 7.40
C TRP A 148 -17.93 19.36 6.91
N THR A 149 -18.19 18.18 6.34
CA THR A 149 -19.55 17.76 5.91
C THR A 149 -20.42 17.17 7.03
N LEU A 150 -20.01 17.30 8.31
CA LEU A 150 -20.74 16.76 9.46
C LEU A 150 -21.49 17.81 10.31
N ASP A 151 -21.59 19.05 9.82
CA ASP A 151 -22.51 20.09 10.34
C ASP A 151 -23.64 20.36 9.34
#